data_AF-A0A2N5N8X7-F1
#
_entry.id   AF-A0A2N5N8X7-F1
#
_cell.length_a   1.000
_cell.length_b   1.000
_cell.length_c   1.000
_cell.angle_alpha   90.00
_cell.angle_beta   90.00
_cell.angle_gamma   90.00
#
_symmetry.space_group_name_H-M   'P 1'
#
loop_
_entity.id
_entity.type
_entity.pdbx_description
1 polymer ?
#
loop_
_entity_poly.entity_id
_entity_poly.type
_entity_poly.pdbx_seq_one_letter_code
_entity_poly.pdbx_strand_id
1 'polypeptide(L)'
;MKTARPVALAIIVGLLVIAALFLYLSPRADRADHEGAEQAIYGPGEFPIADSRIELEVFVASEPTKEELEKNRFTSYVEQKLGIKFNFVTTSTSALDEAEDILFASGDYPPILLSGSLTTDEQVRYGKRGILRPLNALIDRYGDRLHEIFQQRPDLRQSLTAPDGNLYALPAINECFHCWYAQKLWINTSWLERLDLPMPKTTDELYQVLQAFKRDDPNGNGLHDEIPLSGAVNSWHSEITGFLMSAFIYNTDRNYFYIENGHVGLAAVQPQWRDGLAYIHKLYSEGLIDPQVFTQSIDGVIEKATRQDNVLGAITVGHIRMAYNNGNNIRQSEYEAVPPLIGPAGYQAAGFFSSFDRSTFAITDKATETEAAAAMRLADFLLTEEATVRNEWGMEDLWWRKGKPGEFDEHGRPAKYWLAPEFAQSDTQNEIWAQMGLLYRDRNLRESWAVSQDPYSIVGYEHRLYQETQNKYEGKEPAEVYPDYIFMEMAEAQEAARLRIPINDYIRFNMVQFITGVKNADADWDDYVEGLEKLKLDRYLELHQNAYDSYRQK
;
A
#
# COMPACT_ATOMS: atom_id res chain seq x y z
N MET A 1 -16.53 50.19 52.72
CA MET A 1 -16.31 49.52 54.02
C MET A 1 -17.59 49.64 54.83
N LYS A 2 -18.09 48.53 55.41
CA LYS A 2 -19.52 48.29 55.78
C LYS A 2 -20.37 48.03 54.52
N THR A 3 -21.30 47.07 54.39
CA THR A 3 -21.98 46.10 55.29
C THR A 3 -22.78 45.16 54.36
N ALA A 4 -22.68 43.84 54.50
CA ALA A 4 -23.75 42.91 54.90
C ALA A 4 -25.14 43.15 54.24
N ARG A 5 -25.60 42.25 53.34
CA ARG A 5 -26.52 41.09 53.55
C ARG A 5 -28.00 41.45 53.22
N PRO A 6 -28.99 40.52 53.12
CA PRO A 6 -29.03 39.09 52.69
C PRO A 6 -30.33 38.68 51.89
N VAL A 7 -30.48 37.37 51.57
CA VAL A 7 -31.73 36.57 51.26
C VAL A 7 -32.49 36.95 49.95
N ALA A 8 -33.13 36.11 49.12
CA ALA A 8 -33.79 34.80 49.27
C ALA A 8 -34.19 34.18 47.91
N LEU A 9 -34.47 32.86 47.93
CA LEU A 9 -35.43 32.06 47.13
C LEU A 9 -35.32 32.05 45.59
N ALA A 10 -35.03 30.91 44.95
CA ALA A 10 -35.99 29.87 44.48
C ALA A 10 -36.84 30.36 43.27
N ILE A 11 -37.09 29.64 42.16
CA ILE A 11 -37.19 28.21 41.86
C ILE A 11 -37.49 28.09 40.32
N ILE A 12 -37.22 26.91 39.71
CA ILE A 12 -37.87 26.31 38.50
C ILE A 12 -37.33 26.57 37.06
N VAL A 13 -36.76 25.47 36.52
CA VAL A 13 -37.02 24.74 35.25
C VAL A 13 -36.74 25.41 33.89
N GLY A 14 -35.92 24.72 33.08
CA GLY A 14 -36.36 24.33 31.73
C GLY A 14 -35.38 24.52 30.57
N LEU A 15 -34.91 23.38 30.05
CA LEU A 15 -34.68 23.08 28.62
C LEU A 15 -33.46 23.67 27.87
N LEU A 16 -32.71 22.71 27.30
CA LEU A 16 -32.12 22.69 25.95
C LEU A 16 -31.23 23.86 25.52
N VAL A 17 -29.93 23.56 25.39
CA VAL A 17 -29.09 24.18 24.36
C VAL A 17 -28.49 23.05 23.50
N ILE A 18 -29.33 22.59 22.57
CA ILE A 18 -28.90 22.04 21.28
C ILE A 18 -29.14 23.18 20.27
N ALA A 19 -28.26 23.24 19.27
CA ALA A 19 -28.32 24.06 18.05
C ALA A 19 -27.57 25.41 18.08
N ALA A 20 -26.37 25.38 17.51
CA ALA A 20 -25.97 26.31 16.46
C ALA A 20 -24.93 25.67 15.53
N LEU A 21 -25.22 24.47 15.00
CA LEU A 21 -24.72 24.04 13.70
C LEU A 21 -25.90 24.22 12.74
N PHE A 22 -26.10 25.45 12.26
CA PHE A 22 -27.09 25.74 11.24
C PHE A 22 -26.39 25.83 9.89
N LEU A 23 -26.63 24.79 9.08
CA LEU A 23 -26.92 24.84 7.66
C LEU A 23 -25.99 25.68 6.78
N TYR A 24 -24.99 25.01 6.20
CA TYR A 24 -24.72 25.12 4.76
C TYR A 24 -25.28 23.87 4.07
N LEU A 25 -26.59 23.64 4.24
CA LEU A 25 -27.35 22.85 3.27
C LEU A 25 -27.58 23.80 2.09
N SER A 26 -26.71 23.74 1.10
CA SER A 26 -27.13 24.12 -0.25
C SER A 26 -28.36 23.27 -0.57
N PRO A 27 -29.50 23.85 -0.95
CA PRO A 27 -30.61 23.05 -1.44
C PRO A 27 -30.08 22.24 -2.61
N ARG A 28 -30.17 20.90 -2.54
CA ARG A 28 -30.17 20.05 -3.73
C ARG A 28 -31.21 20.70 -4.63
N ALA A 29 -30.78 21.31 -5.73
CA ALA A 29 -31.70 21.66 -6.79
C ALA A 29 -32.41 20.35 -7.16
N ASP A 30 -33.73 20.32 -7.03
CA ASP A 30 -34.55 19.23 -7.51
C ASP A 30 -34.05 18.90 -8.93
N ARG A 31 -33.46 17.70 -9.09
CA ARG A 31 -33.13 17.14 -10.40
C ARG A 31 -34.49 16.96 -11.08
N ALA A 32 -34.88 17.97 -11.85
CA ALA A 32 -36.06 17.90 -12.68
C ALA A 32 -35.92 16.69 -13.59
N ASP A 33 -36.97 15.87 -13.64
CA ASP A 33 -37.14 14.79 -14.61
C ASP A 33 -36.99 15.36 -16.02
N HIS A 34 -35.77 15.34 -16.55
CA HIS A 34 -35.53 15.48 -17.96
C HIS A 34 -35.72 14.10 -18.58
N GLU A 35 -36.96 13.81 -19.01
CA GLU A 35 -37.22 12.91 -20.13
C GLU A 35 -36.63 13.53 -21.41
N GLY A 36 -35.30 13.67 -21.45
CA GLY A 36 -34.52 13.90 -22.65
C GLY A 36 -34.08 12.55 -23.19
N ALA A 37 -34.04 12.38 -24.51
CA ALA A 37 -33.50 11.18 -25.14
C ALA A 37 -32.15 10.83 -24.50
N GLU A 38 -32.03 9.59 -24.02
CA GLU A 38 -30.83 9.08 -23.36
C GLU A 38 -29.61 9.44 -24.21
N GLN A 39 -28.70 10.25 -23.65
CA GLN A 39 -27.58 10.79 -24.42
C GLN A 39 -26.68 9.60 -24.82
N ALA A 40 -26.51 9.41 -26.13
CA ALA A 40 -25.71 8.32 -26.65
C ALA A 40 -24.23 8.52 -26.29
N ILE A 41 -23.63 7.49 -25.69
CA ILE A 41 -22.18 7.40 -25.50
C ILE A 41 -21.57 6.65 -26.67
N TYR A 42 -20.58 7.25 -27.32
CA TYR A 42 -19.89 6.67 -28.46
C TYR A 42 -19.10 5.41 -28.10
N GLY A 43 -18.71 4.66 -29.13
CA GLY A 43 -17.92 3.45 -28.96
C GLY A 43 -16.48 3.75 -28.54
N PRO A 44 -15.72 2.71 -28.13
CA PRO A 44 -14.31 2.83 -27.77
C PRO A 44 -13.47 3.60 -28.80
N GLY A 45 -12.46 4.34 -28.32
CA GLY A 45 -11.56 5.13 -29.17
C GLY A 45 -12.14 6.44 -29.75
N GLU A 46 -13.45 6.68 -29.65
CA GLU A 46 -14.11 7.91 -30.12
C GLU A 46 -14.08 9.03 -29.06
N PHE A 47 -13.56 10.20 -29.42
CA PHE A 47 -13.40 11.35 -28.50
C PHE A 47 -13.85 12.66 -29.18
N PRO A 48 -14.57 13.57 -28.47
CA PRO A 48 -15.18 13.39 -27.14
C PRO A 48 -16.19 12.23 -27.14
N ILE A 49 -16.54 11.70 -25.96
CA ILE A 49 -17.32 10.45 -25.85
C ILE A 49 -18.81 10.62 -26.16
N ALA A 50 -19.27 11.86 -26.33
CA ALA A 50 -20.63 12.21 -26.73
C ALA A 50 -20.68 13.64 -27.29
N ASP A 51 -21.80 14.03 -27.90
CA ASP A 51 -22.00 15.35 -28.50
C ASP A 51 -22.05 16.51 -27.49
N SER A 52 -22.69 16.29 -26.34
CA SER A 52 -22.78 17.27 -25.26
C SER A 52 -21.95 16.85 -24.06
N ARG A 53 -21.51 17.84 -23.29
CA ARG A 53 -20.70 17.62 -22.09
C ARG A 53 -21.49 16.83 -21.05
N ILE A 54 -20.88 15.78 -20.49
CA ILE A 54 -21.49 14.95 -19.43
C ILE A 54 -20.88 15.32 -18.08
N GLU A 55 -21.73 15.58 -17.08
CA GLU A 55 -21.27 15.82 -15.71
C GLU A 55 -21.14 14.49 -14.95
N LEU A 56 -20.00 14.27 -14.29
CA LEU A 56 -19.72 13.08 -13.50
C LEU A 56 -19.36 13.49 -12.07
N GLU A 57 -20.20 13.12 -11.11
CA GLU A 57 -19.86 13.21 -9.69
C GLU A 57 -18.98 12.04 -9.28
N VAL A 58 -17.78 12.32 -8.78
CA VAL A 58 -16.77 11.29 -8.50
C VAL A 58 -16.20 11.44 -7.09
N PHE A 59 -16.14 10.33 -6.36
CA PHE A 59 -15.44 10.25 -5.09
C PHE A 59 -13.94 10.05 -5.31
N VAL A 60 -13.12 10.86 -4.63
CA VAL A 60 -11.66 10.77 -4.68
C VAL A 60 -11.01 10.98 -3.32
N ALA A 61 -10.03 10.15 -2.98
CA ALA A 61 -8.98 10.49 -2.02
C ALA A 61 -7.90 11.33 -2.69
N SER A 62 -7.60 12.50 -2.11
CA SER A 62 -6.69 13.49 -2.68
C SER A 62 -6.14 14.39 -1.58
N GLU A 63 -4.83 14.66 -1.62
CA GLU A 63 -4.23 15.76 -0.84
C GLU A 63 -4.58 17.15 -1.41
N PRO A 64 -4.58 17.37 -2.75
CA PRO A 64 -5.11 18.61 -3.29
C PRO A 64 -6.58 18.81 -2.91
N THR A 65 -6.95 20.06 -2.61
CA THR A 65 -8.35 20.45 -2.38
C THR A 65 -9.18 20.27 -3.65
N LYS A 66 -10.50 20.21 -3.50
CA LYS A 66 -11.44 20.20 -4.63
C LYS A 66 -11.16 21.33 -5.65
N GLU A 67 -10.94 22.55 -5.17
CA GLU A 67 -10.69 23.71 -6.04
C GLU A 67 -9.36 23.60 -6.81
N GLU A 68 -8.36 22.95 -6.22
CA GLU A 68 -7.08 22.66 -6.88
C GLU A 68 -7.25 21.55 -7.92
N LEU A 69 -7.98 20.48 -7.60
CA LEU A 69 -8.31 19.42 -8.57
C LEU A 69 -9.08 19.95 -9.77
N GLU A 70 -10.01 20.88 -9.58
CA GLU A 70 -10.77 21.51 -10.66
C GLU A 70 -9.90 22.37 -11.59
N LYS A 71 -8.77 22.89 -11.09
CA LYS A 71 -7.79 23.68 -11.85
C LYS A 71 -6.60 22.86 -12.34
N ASN A 72 -6.50 21.59 -11.92
CA ASN A 72 -5.40 20.72 -12.24
C ASN A 72 -5.29 20.48 -13.76
N ARG A 73 -4.05 20.49 -14.27
CA ARG A 73 -3.79 20.38 -15.72
C ARG A 73 -4.22 19.03 -16.29
N PHE A 74 -3.99 17.94 -15.56
CA PHE A 74 -4.42 16.61 -15.98
C PHE A 74 -5.95 16.50 -15.95
N THR A 75 -6.62 17.03 -14.90
CA THR A 75 -8.10 17.14 -14.88
C THR A 75 -8.63 17.83 -16.14
N SER A 76 -8.09 19.01 -16.45
CA SER A 76 -8.52 19.81 -17.60
C SER A 76 -8.33 19.06 -18.92
N TYR A 77 -7.22 18.35 -19.05
CA TYR A 77 -6.93 17.53 -20.22
C TYR A 77 -7.92 16.36 -20.37
N VAL A 78 -8.24 15.64 -19.28
CA VAL A 78 -9.22 14.55 -19.28
C VAL A 78 -10.62 15.09 -19.61
N GLU A 79 -11.04 16.19 -18.97
CA GLU A 79 -12.33 16.84 -19.24
C GLU A 79 -12.47 17.22 -20.73
N GLN A 80 -11.43 17.81 -21.31
CA GLN A 80 -11.43 18.21 -22.72
C GLN A 80 -11.41 17.01 -23.67
N LYS A 81 -10.56 16.02 -23.40
CA LYS A 81 -10.41 14.82 -24.24
C LYS A 81 -11.70 14.02 -24.30
N LEU A 82 -12.33 13.81 -23.15
CA LEU A 82 -13.53 12.99 -23.05
C LEU A 82 -14.81 13.79 -23.30
N GLY A 83 -14.80 15.11 -23.16
CA GLY A 83 -16.03 15.91 -23.17
C GLY A 83 -16.85 15.72 -21.90
N ILE A 84 -16.19 15.64 -20.74
CA ILE A 84 -16.85 15.48 -19.43
C ILE A 84 -16.59 16.69 -18.52
N LYS A 85 -17.33 16.81 -17.42
CA LYS A 85 -17.06 17.72 -16.30
C LYS A 85 -17.01 16.90 -15.02
N PHE A 86 -15.93 17.00 -14.26
CA PHE A 86 -15.86 16.41 -12.93
C PHE A 86 -16.54 17.29 -11.89
N ASN A 87 -17.33 16.65 -11.04
CA ASN A 87 -17.84 17.18 -9.79
C ASN A 87 -17.21 16.35 -8.65
N PHE A 88 -16.07 16.79 -8.13
CA PHE A 88 -15.34 16.01 -7.11
C PHE A 88 -16.03 16.06 -5.74
N VAL A 89 -16.09 14.89 -5.11
CA VAL A 89 -16.34 14.67 -3.68
C VAL A 89 -15.04 14.15 -3.09
N THR A 90 -14.38 14.95 -2.25
CA THR A 90 -13.00 14.71 -1.83
C THR A 90 -12.91 14.27 -0.37
N THR A 91 -11.98 13.35 -0.08
CA THR A 91 -11.46 13.06 1.27
C THR A 91 -9.92 13.11 1.24
N SER A 92 -9.25 13.17 2.40
CA SER A 92 -7.79 13.01 2.46
C SER A 92 -7.40 11.55 2.30
N THR A 93 -6.17 11.28 1.83
CA THR A 93 -5.68 9.91 1.66
C THR A 93 -5.68 9.14 2.98
N SER A 94 -5.35 9.83 4.07
CA SER A 94 -5.32 9.27 5.43
C SER A 94 -6.71 8.94 6.01
N ALA A 95 -7.77 9.53 5.48
CA ALA A 95 -9.15 9.36 5.95
C ALA A 95 -10.02 8.56 4.96
N LEU A 96 -9.40 7.95 3.93
CA LEU A 96 -10.12 7.25 2.87
C LEU A 96 -11.02 6.13 3.40
N ASP A 97 -10.45 5.17 4.14
CA ASP A 97 -11.19 4.01 4.66
C ASP A 97 -12.36 4.45 5.57
N GLU A 98 -12.16 5.43 6.46
CA GLU A 98 -13.22 5.95 7.34
C GLU A 98 -14.33 6.68 6.55
N ALA A 99 -13.94 7.51 5.56
CA ALA A 99 -14.90 8.22 4.73
C ALA A 99 -15.73 7.24 3.90
N GLU A 100 -15.12 6.22 3.32
CA GLU A 100 -15.80 5.18 2.54
C GLU A 100 -16.79 4.39 3.40
N ASP A 101 -16.41 4.00 4.62
CA ASP A 101 -17.30 3.36 5.59
C ASP A 101 -18.53 4.22 5.91
N ILE A 102 -18.34 5.53 6.14
CA ILE A 102 -19.45 6.46 6.41
C ILE A 102 -20.37 6.60 5.20
N LEU A 103 -19.81 6.72 3.99
CA LEU A 103 -20.58 6.85 2.75
C LEU A 103 -21.46 5.61 2.52
N PHE A 104 -20.88 4.40 2.62
CA PHE A 104 -21.64 3.17 2.43
C PHE A 104 -22.62 2.87 3.57
N ALA A 105 -22.30 3.24 4.81
CA ALA A 105 -23.22 3.05 5.94
C ALA A 105 -24.42 4.00 5.89
N SER A 106 -24.21 5.24 5.43
CA SER A 106 -25.28 6.26 5.31
C SER A 106 -26.16 6.06 4.08
N GLY A 107 -25.62 5.45 3.02
CA GLY A 107 -26.28 5.32 1.72
C GLY A 107 -26.19 6.57 0.84
N ASP A 108 -25.44 7.60 1.27
CA ASP A 108 -25.20 8.86 0.53
C ASP A 108 -23.84 8.84 -0.18
N TYR A 109 -23.56 7.75 -0.89
CA TYR A 109 -22.34 7.57 -1.68
C TYR A 109 -22.49 8.14 -3.11
N PRO A 110 -21.41 8.67 -3.71
CA PRO A 110 -21.43 9.16 -5.09
C PRO A 110 -21.71 8.06 -6.14
N PRO A 111 -22.11 8.43 -7.37
CA PRO A 111 -22.35 7.47 -8.45
C PRO A 111 -21.08 6.73 -8.89
N ILE A 112 -19.91 7.35 -8.72
CA ILE A 112 -18.62 6.81 -9.16
C ILE A 112 -17.61 6.93 -8.03
N LEU A 113 -16.98 5.82 -7.67
CA LEU A 113 -15.73 5.82 -6.91
C LEU A 113 -14.59 5.83 -7.92
N LEU A 114 -13.78 6.88 -7.93
CA LEU A 114 -12.60 6.98 -8.80
C LEU A 114 -11.31 6.65 -8.04
N SER A 115 -11.27 6.90 -6.73
CA SER A 115 -10.15 6.58 -5.84
C SER A 115 -10.67 6.02 -4.51
N GLY A 116 -11.39 4.91 -4.59
CA GLY A 116 -11.85 4.11 -3.44
C GLY A 116 -10.81 3.13 -2.93
N SER A 117 -11.18 2.35 -1.91
CA SER A 117 -10.33 1.39 -1.20
C SER A 117 -11.06 0.07 -0.98
N LEU A 118 -11.77 -0.42 -2.00
CA LEU A 118 -12.66 -1.58 -1.88
C LEU A 118 -11.89 -2.89 -1.71
N THR A 119 -12.13 -3.58 -0.61
CA THR A 119 -11.69 -4.96 -0.38
C THR A 119 -12.51 -5.95 -1.21
N THR A 120 -12.02 -7.19 -1.36
CA THR A 120 -12.78 -8.26 -2.05
C THR A 120 -14.09 -8.63 -1.32
N ASP A 121 -14.10 -8.60 0.01
CA ASP A 121 -15.32 -8.82 0.81
C ASP A 121 -16.37 -7.72 0.58
N GLU A 122 -15.95 -6.46 0.55
CA GLU A 122 -16.85 -5.34 0.26
C GLU A 122 -17.44 -5.42 -1.14
N GLN A 123 -16.64 -5.80 -2.13
CA GLN A 123 -17.13 -6.02 -3.49
C GLN A 123 -18.21 -7.09 -3.54
N VAL A 124 -18.02 -8.23 -2.87
CA VAL A 124 -19.03 -9.29 -2.78
C VAL A 124 -20.29 -8.80 -2.05
N ARG A 125 -20.11 -8.14 -0.91
CA ARG A 125 -21.20 -7.68 -0.05
C ARG A 125 -22.05 -6.60 -0.73
N TYR A 126 -21.41 -5.58 -1.30
CA TYR A 126 -22.08 -4.46 -1.96
C TYR A 126 -22.59 -4.84 -3.36
N GLY A 127 -21.87 -5.71 -4.07
CA GLY A 127 -22.33 -6.30 -5.34
C GLY A 127 -23.63 -7.10 -5.17
N LYS A 128 -23.69 -7.99 -4.17
CA LYS A 128 -24.90 -8.79 -3.87
C LYS A 128 -26.10 -7.96 -3.41
N ARG A 129 -25.85 -6.80 -2.79
CA ARG A 129 -26.89 -5.83 -2.40
C ARG A 129 -27.34 -4.94 -3.57
N GLY A 130 -26.69 -5.05 -4.73
CA GLY A 130 -26.94 -4.20 -5.89
C GLY A 130 -26.44 -2.77 -5.73
N ILE A 131 -25.61 -2.48 -4.71
CA ILE A 131 -25.00 -1.17 -4.49
C ILE A 131 -23.89 -0.94 -5.53
N LEU A 132 -23.05 -1.94 -5.76
CA LEU A 132 -22.05 -1.90 -6.84
C LEU A 132 -22.65 -2.51 -8.10
N ARG A 133 -22.59 -1.77 -9.21
CA ARG A 133 -23.04 -2.23 -10.53
C ARG A 133 -22.00 -3.21 -11.11
N PRO A 134 -22.43 -4.38 -11.63
CA PRO A 134 -21.55 -5.25 -12.41
C PRO A 134 -20.96 -4.52 -13.62
N LEU A 135 -19.65 -4.62 -13.80
CA LEU A 135 -18.92 -3.93 -14.86
C LEU A 135 -18.86 -4.73 -16.17
N ASN A 136 -19.19 -6.03 -16.15
CA ASN A 136 -19.01 -6.95 -17.29
C ASN A 136 -19.57 -6.39 -18.61
N ALA A 137 -20.85 -6.01 -18.64
CA ALA A 137 -21.51 -5.51 -19.85
C ALA A 137 -21.02 -4.12 -20.28
N LEU A 138 -20.56 -3.30 -19.32
CA LEU A 138 -19.96 -2.00 -19.62
C LEU A 138 -18.57 -2.19 -20.25
N ILE A 139 -17.77 -3.10 -19.72
CA ILE A 139 -16.47 -3.47 -20.28
C ILE A 139 -16.66 -4.01 -21.70
N ASP A 140 -17.58 -4.96 -21.90
CA ASP A 140 -17.87 -5.56 -23.22
C ASP A 140 -18.28 -4.52 -24.28
N ARG A 141 -18.86 -3.39 -23.88
CA ARG A 141 -19.34 -2.34 -24.79
C ARG A 141 -18.35 -1.19 -24.97
N TYR A 142 -17.59 -0.85 -23.93
CA TYR A 142 -16.85 0.41 -23.83
C TYR A 142 -15.37 0.25 -23.47
N GLY A 143 -14.92 -0.96 -23.12
CA GLY A 143 -13.62 -1.23 -22.49
C GLY A 143 -12.58 -1.90 -23.39
N ASP A 144 -12.24 -1.30 -24.54
CA ASP A 144 -11.25 -1.88 -25.47
C ASP A 144 -9.87 -2.05 -24.83
N ARG A 145 -9.41 -1.05 -24.07
CA ARG A 145 -8.12 -1.13 -23.37
C ARG A 145 -8.16 -2.18 -22.26
N LEU A 146 -9.27 -2.26 -21.51
CA LEU A 146 -9.49 -3.30 -20.52
C LEU A 146 -9.51 -4.70 -21.14
N HIS A 147 -10.14 -4.88 -22.30
CA HIS A 147 -10.11 -6.14 -23.03
C HIS A 147 -8.69 -6.54 -23.43
N GLU A 148 -7.90 -5.60 -23.95
CA GLU A 148 -6.50 -5.84 -24.30
C GLU A 148 -5.71 -6.29 -23.06
N ILE A 149 -5.85 -5.56 -21.94
CA ILE A 149 -5.20 -5.89 -20.66
C ILE A 149 -5.61 -7.30 -20.22
N PHE A 150 -6.90 -7.64 -20.21
CA PHE A 150 -7.37 -8.95 -19.77
C PHE A 150 -7.00 -10.10 -20.72
N GLN A 151 -6.79 -9.84 -22.01
CA GLN A 151 -6.26 -10.82 -22.94
C GLN A 151 -4.77 -11.10 -22.67
N GLN A 152 -4.00 -10.06 -22.34
CA GLN A 152 -2.59 -10.17 -21.99
C GLN A 152 -2.39 -10.73 -20.58
N ARG A 153 -3.35 -10.47 -19.68
CA ARG A 153 -3.34 -10.83 -18.26
C ARG A 153 -4.65 -11.53 -17.87
N PRO A 154 -4.86 -12.78 -18.33
CA PRO A 154 -6.04 -13.55 -17.93
C PRO A 154 -6.08 -13.79 -16.41
N ASP A 155 -4.90 -13.90 -15.78
CA ASP A 155 -4.73 -13.97 -14.32
C ASP A 155 -5.34 -12.76 -13.60
N LEU A 156 -5.16 -11.56 -14.16
CA LEU A 156 -5.73 -10.33 -13.60
C LEU A 156 -7.26 -10.33 -13.69
N ARG A 157 -7.82 -10.72 -14.84
CA ARG A 157 -9.28 -10.79 -14.98
C ARG A 157 -9.87 -11.79 -13.99
N GLN A 158 -9.22 -12.94 -13.87
CA GLN A 158 -9.62 -14.00 -12.95
C GLN A 158 -9.58 -13.54 -11.50
N SER A 159 -8.50 -12.89 -11.07
CA SER A 159 -8.38 -12.40 -9.68
C SER A 159 -9.45 -11.36 -9.34
N LEU A 160 -9.89 -10.56 -10.31
CA LEU A 160 -10.93 -9.53 -10.14
C LEU A 160 -12.36 -10.06 -10.22
N THR A 161 -12.57 -11.31 -10.61
CA THR A 161 -13.90 -11.89 -10.79
C THR A 161 -14.43 -12.48 -9.48
N ALA A 162 -15.49 -11.87 -8.96
CA ALA A 162 -16.20 -12.31 -7.76
C ALA A 162 -16.81 -13.73 -7.94
N PRO A 163 -17.20 -14.42 -6.84
CA PRO A 163 -17.69 -15.80 -6.93
C PRO A 163 -18.94 -15.99 -7.80
N ASP A 164 -19.75 -14.94 -7.97
CA ASP A 164 -20.94 -14.95 -8.83
C ASP A 164 -20.64 -14.68 -10.32
N GLY A 165 -19.37 -14.51 -10.69
CA GLY A 165 -18.91 -14.26 -12.06
C GLY A 165 -18.87 -12.78 -12.47
N ASN A 166 -19.22 -11.85 -11.56
CA ASN A 166 -19.21 -10.43 -11.86
C ASN A 166 -17.87 -9.76 -11.50
N LEU A 167 -17.55 -8.71 -12.25
CA LEU A 167 -16.51 -7.73 -11.93
C LEU A 167 -17.22 -6.53 -11.31
N TYR A 168 -16.90 -6.19 -10.06
CA TYR A 168 -17.57 -5.08 -9.35
C TYR A 168 -16.71 -3.82 -9.23
N ALA A 169 -15.39 -3.97 -9.25
CA ALA A 169 -14.46 -2.86 -9.14
C ALA A 169 -13.15 -3.18 -9.89
N LEU A 170 -12.39 -2.14 -10.21
CA LEU A 170 -11.10 -2.24 -10.89
C LEU A 170 -9.99 -1.65 -10.01
N PRO A 171 -8.81 -2.29 -9.89
CA PRO A 171 -7.67 -1.73 -9.19
C PRO A 171 -6.86 -0.79 -10.10
N ALA A 172 -6.12 0.12 -9.47
CA ALA A 172 -4.99 0.75 -10.13
C ALA A 172 -3.86 -0.28 -10.26
N ILE A 173 -3.35 -0.49 -11.47
CA ILE A 173 -2.25 -1.43 -11.71
C ILE A 173 -0.94 -0.65 -11.67
N ASN A 174 -0.20 -0.83 -10.59
CA ASN A 174 1.08 -0.17 -10.36
C ASN A 174 2.17 -1.21 -10.08
N GLU A 175 2.66 -1.88 -11.11
CA GLU A 175 3.72 -2.87 -10.96
C GLU A 175 5.04 -2.18 -10.64
N CYS A 176 5.59 -2.54 -9.48
CA CYS A 176 6.76 -1.93 -8.90
C CYS A 176 7.71 -3.05 -8.48
N PHE A 177 8.73 -3.34 -9.28
CA PHE A 177 9.57 -4.51 -9.04
C PHE A 177 10.22 -4.50 -7.66
N HIS A 178 10.77 -3.36 -7.22
CA HIS A 178 11.35 -3.26 -5.88
C HIS A 178 10.29 -3.35 -4.76
N CYS A 179 9.05 -2.93 -5.03
CA CYS A 179 7.96 -2.96 -4.05
C CYS A 179 7.48 -4.39 -3.78
N TRP A 180 7.56 -5.27 -4.79
CA TRP A 180 7.27 -6.69 -4.61
C TRP A 180 8.16 -7.33 -3.56
N TYR A 181 9.35 -6.78 -3.33
CA TYR A 181 10.30 -7.23 -2.31
C TYR A 181 10.62 -6.11 -1.31
N ALA A 182 9.62 -5.30 -0.92
CA ALA A 182 9.84 -4.13 -0.09
C ALA A 182 10.23 -4.47 1.37
N GLN A 183 10.02 -5.69 1.83
CA GLN A 183 10.46 -6.13 3.15
C GLN A 183 11.98 -6.32 3.19
N LYS A 184 12.72 -5.21 3.35
CA LYS A 184 14.18 -5.16 3.33
C LYS A 184 14.75 -4.66 4.65
N LEU A 185 15.92 -5.17 4.99
CA LEU A 185 16.84 -4.57 5.96
C LEU A 185 17.89 -3.77 5.22
N TRP A 186 18.08 -2.51 5.60
CA TRP A 186 19.14 -1.65 5.08
C TRP A 186 20.23 -1.51 6.13
N ILE A 187 21.49 -1.72 5.76
CA ILE A 187 22.64 -1.67 6.67
C ILE A 187 23.66 -0.63 6.24
N ASN A 188 24.27 0.05 7.20
CA ASN A 188 25.29 1.07 6.99
C ASN A 188 26.59 0.44 6.48
N THR A 189 26.86 0.55 5.19
CA THR A 189 28.03 -0.02 4.54
C THR A 189 29.31 0.73 4.88
N SER A 190 29.24 2.03 5.20
CA SER A 190 30.41 2.78 5.67
C SER A 190 30.95 2.24 7.00
N TRP A 191 30.06 1.73 7.85
CA TRP A 191 30.42 1.08 9.11
C TRP A 191 31.02 -0.31 8.89
N LEU A 192 30.45 -1.09 7.96
CA LEU A 192 31.03 -2.37 7.55
C LEU A 192 32.46 -2.20 7.03
N GLU A 193 32.69 -1.21 6.15
CA GLU A 193 34.01 -0.90 5.61
C GLU A 193 35.01 -0.47 6.70
N ARG A 194 34.59 0.40 7.63
CA ARG A 194 35.43 0.88 8.73
C ARG A 194 35.88 -0.25 9.67
N LEU A 195 35.01 -1.23 9.88
CA LEU A 195 35.26 -2.38 10.75
C LEU A 195 35.83 -3.61 10.02
N ASP A 196 36.07 -3.51 8.71
CA ASP A 196 36.50 -4.63 7.85
C ASP A 196 35.55 -5.85 7.93
N LEU A 197 34.24 -5.57 7.95
CA LEU A 197 33.18 -6.57 8.02
C LEU A 197 32.51 -6.78 6.65
N PRO A 198 32.23 -8.02 6.25
CA PRO A 198 31.46 -8.29 5.04
C PRO A 198 29.96 -8.00 5.24
N MET A 199 29.24 -7.80 4.13
CA MET A 199 27.77 -7.80 4.11
C MET A 199 27.24 -9.15 4.65
N PRO A 200 26.40 -9.16 5.69
CA PRO A 200 25.91 -10.40 6.30
C PRO A 200 24.93 -11.15 5.39
N LYS A 201 25.03 -12.48 5.36
CA LYS A 201 24.18 -13.39 4.58
C LYS A 201 23.46 -14.41 5.45
N THR A 202 23.89 -14.61 6.69
CA THR A 202 23.27 -15.54 7.65
C THR A 202 22.81 -14.81 8.90
N THR A 203 21.90 -15.43 9.66
CA THR A 203 21.49 -14.91 10.97
C THR A 203 22.66 -14.76 11.94
N ASP A 204 23.66 -15.65 11.87
CA ASP A 204 24.85 -15.60 12.71
C ASP A 204 25.82 -14.48 12.31
N GLU A 205 26.00 -14.26 11.00
CA GLU A 205 26.80 -13.13 10.48
C GLU A 205 26.15 -11.80 10.82
N LEU A 206 24.82 -11.67 10.66
CA LEU A 206 24.13 -10.45 11.07
C LEU A 206 24.30 -10.21 12.58
N TYR A 207 24.16 -11.24 13.41
CA TYR A 207 24.40 -11.13 14.85
C TYR A 207 25.80 -10.58 15.16
N GLN A 208 26.84 -11.12 14.53
CA GLN A 208 28.22 -10.65 14.71
C GLN A 208 28.40 -9.19 14.28
N VAL A 209 27.81 -8.81 13.14
CA VAL A 209 27.84 -7.43 12.64
C VAL A 209 27.17 -6.47 13.63
N LEU A 210 25.96 -6.80 14.12
CA LEU A 210 25.25 -5.97 15.09
C LEU A 210 26.01 -5.85 16.42
N GLN A 211 26.67 -6.93 16.87
CA GLN A 211 27.55 -6.88 18.04
C GLN A 211 28.75 -5.96 17.83
N ALA A 212 29.39 -6.01 16.66
CA ALA A 212 30.51 -5.14 16.32
C ALA A 212 30.06 -3.67 16.25
N PHE A 213 28.92 -3.39 15.63
CA PHE A 213 28.33 -2.04 15.59
C PHE A 213 28.10 -1.46 16.98
N LYS A 214 27.66 -2.29 17.94
CA LYS A 214 27.47 -1.85 19.32
C LYS A 214 28.77 -1.59 20.07
N ARG A 215 29.82 -2.36 19.78
CA ARG A 215 31.04 -2.44 20.62
C ARG A 215 32.17 -1.57 20.10
N ASP A 216 32.32 -1.46 18.79
CA ASP A 216 33.58 -1.07 18.16
C ASP A 216 33.59 0.38 17.65
N ASP A 217 32.66 1.23 18.11
CA ASP A 217 32.56 2.67 17.81
C ASP A 217 32.69 2.96 16.29
N PRO A 218 31.85 2.34 15.44
CA PRO A 218 31.93 2.59 14.01
C PRO A 218 31.60 4.03 13.67
N ASN A 219 30.94 4.84 14.50
CA ASN A 219 30.74 6.26 14.17
C ASN A 219 31.98 7.14 14.49
N GLY A 220 32.91 6.62 15.31
CA GLY A 220 34.21 7.22 15.61
C GLY A 220 34.16 8.39 16.58
N ASN A 221 33.11 8.49 17.40
CA ASN A 221 32.92 9.59 18.35
C ASN A 221 33.47 9.27 19.76
N GLY A 222 33.96 8.06 19.99
CA GLY A 222 34.51 7.60 21.27
C GLY A 222 33.45 7.25 22.32
N LEU A 223 32.18 7.18 21.95
CA LEU A 223 31.04 6.76 22.77
C LEU A 223 30.49 5.44 22.23
N HIS A 224 29.69 4.75 23.05
CA HIS A 224 28.92 3.58 22.62
C HIS A 224 27.45 3.99 22.48
N ASP A 225 27.17 4.89 21.55
CA ASP A 225 25.85 5.46 21.29
C ASP A 225 25.19 4.93 20.02
N GLU A 226 25.83 3.96 19.35
CA GLU A 226 25.29 3.28 18.20
C GLU A 226 24.00 2.51 18.52
N ILE A 227 23.08 2.55 17.56
CA ILE A 227 21.85 1.78 17.51
C ILE A 227 22.05 0.73 16.40
N PRO A 228 22.40 -0.52 16.74
CA PRO A 228 22.78 -1.50 15.73
C PRO A 228 21.64 -1.85 14.78
N LEU A 229 20.43 -2.05 15.29
CA LEU A 229 19.22 -2.32 14.50
C LEU A 229 18.02 -1.55 15.05
N SER A 230 17.31 -0.83 14.18
CA SER A 230 16.06 -0.13 14.51
C SER A 230 14.95 -0.42 13.49
N GLY A 231 13.77 0.11 13.77
CA GLY A 231 12.54 -0.06 13.00
C GLY A 231 11.40 0.77 13.62
N ALA A 232 10.24 0.76 12.96
CA ALA A 232 9.06 1.54 13.38
C ALA A 232 7.76 0.76 13.16
N VAL A 233 6.70 1.13 13.88
CA VAL A 233 5.39 0.44 13.83
C VAL A 233 4.37 1.06 12.87
N ASN A 234 4.67 2.22 12.28
CA ASN A 234 3.72 2.99 11.47
C ASN A 234 4.30 3.44 10.12
N SER A 235 5.20 2.64 9.54
CA SER A 235 5.79 2.91 8.23
C SER A 235 5.86 1.64 7.39
N TRP A 236 6.00 1.83 6.08
CA TRP A 236 5.93 0.77 5.10
C TRP A 236 7.11 -0.19 5.26
N HIS A 237 6.81 -1.45 5.59
CA HIS A 237 7.78 -2.53 5.88
C HIS A 237 8.87 -2.17 6.89
N SER A 238 8.50 -1.41 7.93
CA SER A 238 9.47 -0.94 8.94
C SER A 238 9.57 -1.78 10.20
N GLU A 239 8.73 -2.79 10.38
CA GLU A 239 8.81 -3.71 11.51
C GLU A 239 9.93 -4.74 11.29
N ILE A 240 10.78 -4.94 12.31
CA ILE A 240 11.96 -5.80 12.19
C ILE A 240 11.61 -7.29 12.03
N THR A 241 10.40 -7.68 12.47
CA THR A 241 9.96 -9.07 12.55
C THR A 241 9.75 -9.69 11.18
N GLY A 242 9.24 -8.95 10.21
CA GLY A 242 9.04 -9.44 8.84
C GLY A 242 10.34 -9.95 8.24
N PHE A 243 11.37 -9.08 8.21
CA PHE A 243 12.67 -9.44 7.65
C PHE A 243 13.38 -10.55 8.44
N LEU A 244 13.47 -10.43 9.77
CA LEU A 244 14.24 -11.38 10.59
C LEU A 244 13.58 -12.77 10.65
N MET A 245 12.25 -12.84 10.74
CA MET A 245 11.52 -14.11 10.81
C MET A 245 11.61 -14.89 9.49
N SER A 246 11.74 -14.19 8.35
CA SER A 246 11.83 -14.81 7.02
C SER A 246 13.07 -15.71 6.82
N ALA A 247 14.06 -15.65 7.73
CA ALA A 247 15.17 -16.60 7.77
C ALA A 247 14.81 -17.97 8.40
N PHE A 248 13.67 -18.05 9.09
CA PHE A 248 13.19 -19.24 9.79
C PHE A 248 11.92 -19.81 9.15
N ILE A 249 10.98 -18.93 8.81
CA ILE A 249 9.71 -19.26 8.14
C ILE A 249 9.21 -18.03 7.40
N TYR A 250 8.57 -18.22 6.24
CA TYR A 250 8.04 -17.09 5.47
C TYR A 250 7.09 -16.23 6.32
N ASN A 251 7.35 -14.93 6.37
CA ASN A 251 6.56 -13.97 7.12
C ASN A 251 6.54 -12.62 6.41
N THR A 252 5.36 -12.03 6.29
CA THR A 252 5.15 -10.69 5.70
C THR A 252 4.60 -9.68 6.72
N ASP A 253 4.42 -10.08 7.98
CA ASP A 253 3.71 -9.34 9.04
C ASP A 253 2.27 -8.91 8.68
N ARG A 254 1.72 -9.38 7.55
CA ARG A 254 0.34 -9.06 7.10
C ARG A 254 -0.67 -10.08 7.60
N ASN A 255 -0.52 -11.34 7.21
CA ASN A 255 -1.49 -12.41 7.47
C ASN A 255 -0.87 -13.66 8.11
N TYR A 256 0.46 -13.71 8.22
CA TYR A 256 1.23 -14.84 8.72
C TYR A 256 0.98 -16.17 7.97
N PHE A 257 0.38 -16.13 6.79
CA PHE A 257 0.14 -17.32 5.99
C PHE A 257 1.38 -17.73 5.22
N TYR A 258 1.56 -19.03 5.09
CA TYR A 258 2.46 -19.63 4.12
C TYR A 258 1.70 -20.73 3.36
N ILE A 259 2.17 -21.04 2.16
CA ILE A 259 1.67 -22.17 1.39
C ILE A 259 2.73 -23.27 1.38
N GLU A 260 2.30 -24.50 1.68
CA GLU A 260 3.14 -25.68 1.52
C GLU A 260 2.36 -26.77 0.79
N ASN A 261 2.80 -27.12 -0.42
CA ASN A 261 2.16 -28.14 -1.25
C ASN A 261 0.65 -27.91 -1.42
N GLY A 262 0.26 -26.66 -1.72
CA GLY A 262 -1.14 -26.25 -1.85
C GLY A 262 -1.95 -26.13 -0.56
N HIS A 263 -1.35 -26.35 0.62
CA HIS A 263 -2.03 -26.19 1.90
C HIS A 263 -1.70 -24.83 2.53
N VAL A 264 -2.73 -24.13 3.01
CA VAL A 264 -2.62 -22.86 3.73
C VAL A 264 -2.27 -23.15 5.18
N GLY A 265 -1.08 -22.74 5.60
CA GLY A 265 -0.60 -22.83 6.97
C GLY A 265 -0.47 -21.45 7.61
N LEU A 266 -0.50 -21.41 8.95
CA LEU A 266 -0.16 -20.21 9.73
C LEU A 266 1.26 -20.36 10.27
N ALA A 267 2.16 -19.46 9.88
CA ALA A 267 3.56 -19.46 10.30
C ALA A 267 3.68 -19.33 11.82
N ALA A 268 2.82 -18.51 12.43
CA ALA A 268 2.89 -18.14 13.84
C ALA A 268 2.61 -19.27 14.85
N VAL A 269 2.28 -20.48 14.41
CA VAL A 269 2.13 -21.68 15.25
C VAL A 269 3.16 -22.77 14.96
N GLN A 270 4.10 -22.52 14.05
CA GLN A 270 5.10 -23.50 13.66
C GLN A 270 6.33 -23.46 14.58
N PRO A 271 7.03 -24.58 14.80
CA PRO A 271 8.28 -24.61 15.58
C PRO A 271 9.34 -23.62 15.06
N GLN A 272 9.41 -23.41 13.76
CA GLN A 272 10.34 -22.47 13.11
C GLN A 272 10.07 -21.02 13.56
N TRP A 273 8.81 -20.66 13.82
CA TRP A 273 8.46 -19.36 14.36
C TRP A 273 8.99 -19.20 15.79
N ARG A 274 8.85 -20.23 16.63
CA ARG A 274 9.44 -20.24 17.98
C ARG A 274 10.96 -20.05 17.93
N ASP A 275 11.64 -20.72 17.01
CA ASP A 275 13.10 -20.58 16.83
C ASP A 275 13.49 -19.15 16.39
N GLY A 276 12.69 -18.56 15.49
CA GLY A 276 12.85 -17.16 15.09
C GLY A 276 12.61 -16.18 16.24
N LEU A 277 11.59 -16.40 17.08
CA LEU A 277 11.36 -15.61 18.30
C LEU A 277 12.56 -15.68 19.25
N ALA A 278 13.14 -16.88 19.43
CA ALA A 278 14.33 -17.05 20.28
C ALA A 278 15.54 -16.28 19.73
N TYR A 279 15.75 -16.28 18.41
CA TYR A 279 16.80 -15.48 17.78
C TYR A 279 16.57 -13.97 17.97
N ILE A 280 15.36 -13.47 17.71
CA ILE A 280 15.05 -12.04 17.86
C ILE A 280 15.14 -11.63 19.34
N HIS A 281 14.69 -12.48 20.27
CA HIS A 281 14.86 -12.27 21.71
C HIS A 281 16.34 -12.17 22.11
N LYS A 282 17.22 -13.02 21.54
CA LYS A 282 18.66 -12.92 21.76
C LYS A 282 19.19 -11.54 21.34
N LEU A 283 18.83 -11.06 20.14
CA LEU A 283 19.22 -9.73 19.68
C LEU A 283 18.70 -8.62 20.62
N TYR A 284 17.45 -8.72 21.08
CA TYR A 284 16.83 -7.74 21.95
C TYR A 284 17.47 -7.71 23.35
N SER A 285 17.62 -8.88 23.99
CA SER A 285 18.19 -9.03 25.33
C SER A 285 19.67 -8.64 25.43
N GLU A 286 20.43 -8.80 24.34
CA GLU A 286 21.81 -8.31 24.23
C GLU A 286 21.86 -6.81 23.86
N GLY A 287 20.69 -6.16 23.69
CA GLY A 287 20.54 -4.75 23.37
C GLY A 287 21.11 -4.37 22.00
N LEU A 288 21.01 -5.28 21.03
CA LEU A 288 21.36 -5.05 19.62
C LEU A 288 20.20 -4.43 18.84
N ILE A 289 18.98 -4.56 19.38
CA ILE A 289 17.77 -3.94 18.85
C ILE A 289 17.44 -2.69 19.67
N ASP A 290 17.05 -1.62 18.98
CA ASP A 290 16.50 -0.41 19.57
C ASP A 290 15.34 -0.76 20.53
N PRO A 291 15.43 -0.41 21.83
CA PRO A 291 14.40 -0.77 22.81
C PRO A 291 13.02 -0.21 22.47
N GLN A 292 12.94 0.84 21.64
CA GLN A 292 11.69 1.48 21.23
C GLN A 292 11.08 0.88 19.95
N VAL A 293 11.69 -0.13 19.33
CA VAL A 293 11.29 -0.66 18.01
C VAL A 293 9.82 -1.05 17.90
N PHE A 294 9.21 -1.52 18.99
CA PHE A 294 7.80 -1.95 19.04
C PHE A 294 6.81 -0.84 19.39
N THR A 295 7.29 0.40 19.56
CA THR A 295 6.45 1.52 20.03
C THR A 295 6.71 2.83 19.28
N GLN A 296 7.89 3.00 18.69
CA GLN A 296 8.24 4.26 18.02
C GLN A 296 7.63 4.38 16.64
N SER A 297 7.29 5.62 16.27
CA SER A 297 6.95 5.97 14.91
C SER A 297 8.19 6.13 14.04
N ILE A 298 7.99 6.21 12.73
CA ILE A 298 9.05 6.54 11.78
C ILE A 298 9.71 7.88 12.08
N ASP A 299 8.98 8.86 12.63
CA ASP A 299 9.57 10.15 13.02
C ASP A 299 10.65 9.99 14.11
N GLY A 300 10.42 9.08 15.07
CA GLY A 300 11.43 8.77 16.09
C GLY A 300 12.69 8.14 15.48
N VAL A 301 12.53 7.36 14.40
CA VAL A 301 13.67 6.80 13.66
C VAL A 301 14.36 7.86 12.80
N ILE A 302 13.60 8.76 12.15
CA ILE A 302 14.14 9.88 11.38
C ILE A 302 14.97 10.79 12.29
N GLU A 303 14.49 11.09 13.50
CA GLU A 303 15.25 11.86 14.49
C GLU A 303 16.61 11.21 14.73
N LYS A 304 16.65 9.89 14.97
CA LYS A 304 17.89 9.11 15.18
C LYS A 304 18.79 9.08 13.95
N ALA A 305 18.23 8.78 12.78
CA ALA A 305 18.96 8.65 11.52
C ALA A 305 19.62 9.97 11.07
N THR A 306 19.00 11.11 11.40
CA THR A 306 19.47 12.45 11.01
C THR A 306 20.37 13.12 12.05
N ARG A 307 20.62 12.50 13.21
CA ARG A 307 21.57 13.00 14.21
C ARG A 307 22.96 13.17 13.61
N GLN A 308 23.65 14.26 13.94
CA GLN A 308 24.95 14.57 13.35
C GLN A 308 26.05 13.53 13.64
N ASP A 309 25.96 12.83 14.77
CA ASP A 309 26.87 11.76 15.19
C ASP A 309 26.63 10.41 14.50
N ASN A 310 25.64 10.30 13.59
CA ASN A 310 25.42 9.13 12.73
C ASN A 310 25.22 7.82 13.50
N VAL A 311 24.30 7.76 14.45
CA VAL A 311 24.15 6.59 15.36
C VAL A 311 23.44 5.36 14.78
N LEU A 312 22.86 5.42 13.58
CA LEU A 312 22.04 4.32 13.06
C LEU A 312 22.90 3.31 12.27
N GLY A 313 22.86 2.04 12.68
CA GLY A 313 23.60 0.95 12.03
C GLY A 313 22.79 0.22 10.96
N ALA A 314 21.58 -0.20 11.29
CA ALA A 314 20.69 -0.90 10.37
C ALA A 314 19.22 -0.60 10.66
N ILE A 315 18.39 -0.66 9.62
CA ILE A 315 16.96 -0.34 9.72
C ILE A 315 16.12 -1.15 8.73
N THR A 316 15.00 -1.69 9.19
CA THR A 316 13.95 -2.20 8.29
C THR A 316 13.07 -1.06 7.80
N VAL A 317 12.94 -0.90 6.48
CA VAL A 317 12.03 0.02 5.78
C VAL A 317 11.87 -0.42 4.32
N GLY A 318 10.73 -0.10 3.72
CA GLY A 318 10.44 -0.35 2.30
C GLY A 318 11.54 0.11 1.34
N HIS A 319 12.11 1.28 1.63
CA HIS A 319 13.31 1.81 1.00
C HIS A 319 14.03 2.80 1.92
N ILE A 320 15.35 2.92 1.81
CA ILE A 320 16.18 3.66 2.78
C ILE A 320 15.79 5.14 2.95
N ARG A 321 15.32 5.82 1.90
CA ARG A 321 14.89 7.24 2.01
C ARG A 321 13.78 7.47 3.05
N MET A 322 12.99 6.46 3.42
CA MET A 322 11.96 6.62 4.46
C MET A 322 12.58 6.93 5.84
N ALA A 323 13.79 6.44 6.11
CA ALA A 323 14.55 6.78 7.32
C ALA A 323 15.03 8.25 7.35
N TYR A 324 14.89 8.96 6.24
CA TYR A 324 15.36 10.33 6.03
C TYR A 324 14.26 11.26 5.51
N ASN A 325 13.01 11.03 5.96
CA ASN A 325 11.82 11.82 5.60
C ASN A 325 11.56 11.89 4.08
N ASN A 326 11.89 10.81 3.36
CA ASN A 326 11.85 10.76 1.89
C ASN A 326 12.69 11.85 1.19
N GLY A 327 13.58 12.51 1.93
CA GLY A 327 14.43 13.58 1.44
C GLY A 327 15.73 13.08 0.83
N ASN A 328 16.49 14.03 0.28
CA ASN A 328 17.78 13.76 -0.35
C ASN A 328 18.95 13.87 0.64
N ASN A 329 18.77 13.39 1.88
CA ASN A 329 19.85 13.35 2.85
C ASN A 329 20.96 12.45 2.29
N ILE A 330 22.19 12.96 2.19
CA ILE A 330 23.30 12.23 1.58
C ILE A 330 23.57 10.89 2.27
N ARG A 331 23.33 10.74 3.58
CA ARG A 331 23.61 9.50 4.31
C ARG A 331 22.81 8.30 3.87
N GLN A 332 21.68 8.48 3.19
CA GLN A 332 20.94 7.37 2.59
C GLN A 332 21.79 6.58 1.56
N SER A 333 22.84 7.18 0.99
CA SER A 333 23.79 6.49 0.11
C SER A 333 24.79 5.60 0.86
N GLU A 334 24.94 5.75 2.17
CA GLU A 334 25.81 4.93 3.02
C GLU A 334 25.16 3.60 3.41
N TYR A 335 23.99 3.27 2.86
CA TYR A 335 23.27 2.05 3.18
C TYR A 335 23.08 1.17 1.97
N GLU A 336 22.99 -0.13 2.17
CA GLU A 336 22.56 -1.07 1.14
C GLU A 336 21.60 -2.08 1.73
N ALA A 337 20.78 -2.70 0.88
CA ALA A 337 19.93 -3.78 1.35
C ALA A 337 20.80 -4.99 1.69
N VAL A 338 20.52 -5.58 2.84
CA VAL A 338 21.03 -6.90 3.24
C VAL A 338 20.25 -7.93 2.43
N PRO A 339 20.90 -8.95 1.83
CA PRO A 339 20.15 -10.05 1.20
C PRO A 339 19.28 -10.78 2.24
N PRO A 340 18.18 -11.45 1.83
CA PRO A 340 17.43 -12.32 2.72
C PRO A 340 18.37 -13.28 3.46
N LEU A 341 18.28 -13.32 4.79
CA LEU A 341 19.23 -14.09 5.59
C LEU A 341 18.95 -15.60 5.46
N ILE A 342 20.03 -16.37 5.49
CA ILE A 342 19.97 -17.81 5.66
C ILE A 342 19.95 -18.11 7.16
N GLY A 343 18.87 -18.76 7.63
CA GLY A 343 18.75 -19.21 9.01
C GLY A 343 19.56 -20.47 9.30
N PRO A 344 19.62 -20.91 10.58
CA PRO A 344 20.45 -22.04 11.01
C PRO A 344 20.06 -23.38 10.37
N ALA A 345 18.80 -23.52 9.97
CA ALA A 345 18.29 -24.69 9.25
C ALA A 345 18.58 -24.66 7.73
N GLY A 346 19.26 -23.62 7.23
CA GLY A 346 19.48 -23.38 5.80
C GLY A 346 18.26 -22.78 5.07
N TYR A 347 17.18 -22.45 5.79
CA TYR A 347 16.01 -21.79 5.23
C TYR A 347 16.34 -20.33 4.87
N GLN A 348 15.77 -19.86 3.77
CA GLN A 348 15.93 -18.49 3.28
C GLN A 348 14.66 -18.13 2.52
N ALA A 349 14.01 -17.03 2.88
CA ALA A 349 12.89 -16.48 2.13
C ALA A 349 12.93 -14.94 2.11
N ALA A 350 12.47 -14.35 1.02
CA ALA A 350 12.13 -12.94 0.92
C ALA A 350 10.61 -12.76 1.07
N GLY A 351 10.20 -11.68 1.76
CA GLY A 351 8.80 -11.23 1.71
C GLY A 351 8.42 -10.84 0.28
N PHE A 352 7.23 -11.25 -0.16
CA PHE A 352 6.73 -10.99 -1.51
C PHE A 352 5.34 -10.37 -1.44
N PHE A 353 5.13 -9.27 -2.16
CA PHE A 353 3.90 -8.48 -2.12
C PHE A 353 3.37 -8.30 -3.53
N SER A 354 2.14 -8.75 -3.77
CA SER A 354 1.52 -8.63 -5.10
C SER A 354 1.19 -7.16 -5.42
N SER A 355 1.03 -6.83 -6.70
CA SER A 355 0.96 -5.44 -7.18
C SER A 355 -0.26 -4.64 -6.70
N PHE A 356 -1.32 -5.29 -6.21
CA PHE A 356 -2.51 -4.62 -5.68
C PHE A 356 -3.25 -5.52 -4.67
N ASP A 357 -3.81 -4.94 -3.62
CA ASP A 357 -4.62 -5.63 -2.61
C ASP A 357 -6.05 -5.05 -2.46
N ARG A 358 -6.36 -3.95 -3.17
CA ARG A 358 -7.67 -3.28 -3.16
C ARG A 358 -8.05 -2.73 -4.54
N SER A 359 -9.35 -2.51 -4.76
CA SER A 359 -9.88 -1.88 -5.97
C SER A 359 -10.20 -0.39 -5.75
N THR A 360 -9.83 0.45 -6.71
CA THR A 360 -9.98 1.92 -6.61
C THR A 360 -11.18 2.47 -7.37
N PHE A 361 -11.59 1.82 -8.46
CA PHE A 361 -12.70 2.27 -9.29
C PHE A 361 -13.92 1.38 -9.16
N ALA A 362 -15.09 1.98 -8.93
CA ALA A 362 -16.37 1.28 -8.97
C ALA A 362 -17.50 2.22 -9.40
N ILE A 363 -18.58 1.63 -9.92
CA ILE A 363 -19.80 2.33 -10.31
C ILE A 363 -20.92 1.87 -9.38
N THR A 364 -21.66 2.80 -8.79
CA THR A 364 -22.72 2.50 -7.83
C THR A 364 -24.12 2.51 -8.47
N ASP A 365 -25.14 2.06 -7.72
CA ASP A 365 -26.56 2.14 -8.11
C ASP A 365 -27.08 3.57 -8.29
N LYS A 366 -26.31 4.61 -7.89
CA LYS A 366 -26.68 6.02 -8.11
C LYS A 366 -26.36 6.50 -9.52
N ALA A 367 -25.52 5.78 -10.26
CA ALA A 367 -25.20 6.14 -11.64
C ALA A 367 -26.35 5.79 -12.59
N THR A 368 -26.80 6.78 -13.36
CA THR A 368 -27.62 6.56 -14.57
C THR A 368 -26.87 5.69 -15.59
N GLU A 369 -27.56 5.18 -16.60
CA GLU A 369 -26.90 4.40 -17.67
C GLU A 369 -25.90 5.24 -18.46
N THR A 370 -26.23 6.51 -18.73
CA THR A 370 -25.31 7.47 -19.36
C THR A 370 -24.08 7.75 -18.49
N GLU A 371 -24.26 8.01 -17.18
CA GLU A 371 -23.14 8.24 -16.25
C GLU A 371 -22.24 6.99 -16.15
N ALA A 372 -22.82 5.79 -16.10
CA ALA A 372 -22.03 4.55 -16.01
C ALA A 372 -21.28 4.21 -17.31
N ALA A 373 -21.90 4.44 -18.47
CA ALA A 373 -21.24 4.31 -19.75
C ALA A 373 -20.08 5.32 -19.89
N ALA A 374 -20.31 6.58 -19.49
CA ALA A 374 -19.27 7.61 -19.48
C ALA A 374 -18.14 7.30 -18.47
N ALA A 375 -18.48 6.78 -17.29
CA ALA A 375 -17.50 6.35 -16.29
C ALA A 375 -16.65 5.18 -16.78
N MET A 376 -17.23 4.22 -17.51
CA MET A 376 -16.45 3.14 -18.12
C MET A 376 -15.53 3.65 -19.22
N ARG A 377 -15.99 4.59 -20.06
CA ARG A 377 -15.14 5.26 -21.06
C ARG A 377 -13.99 6.04 -20.43
N LEU A 378 -14.23 6.68 -19.28
CA LEU A 378 -13.18 7.32 -18.47
C LEU A 378 -12.19 6.29 -17.94
N ALA A 379 -12.67 5.20 -17.32
CA ALA A 379 -11.83 4.13 -16.80
C ALA A 379 -10.92 3.53 -17.88
N ASP A 380 -11.48 3.20 -19.04
CA ASP A 380 -10.74 2.63 -20.17
C ASP A 380 -9.66 3.61 -20.69
N PHE A 381 -9.99 4.90 -20.79
CA PHE A 381 -9.03 5.93 -21.19
C PHE A 381 -7.89 6.08 -20.18
N LEU A 382 -8.18 6.11 -18.87
CA LEU A 382 -7.16 6.25 -17.82
C LEU A 382 -6.13 5.11 -17.82
N LEU A 383 -6.52 3.92 -18.28
CA LEU A 383 -5.66 2.74 -18.43
C LEU A 383 -4.80 2.76 -19.72
N THR A 384 -4.95 3.78 -20.56
CA THR A 384 -4.07 3.97 -21.72
C THR A 384 -2.70 4.47 -21.27
N GLU A 385 -1.68 4.17 -22.05
CA GLU A 385 -0.34 4.70 -21.81
C GLU A 385 -0.30 6.23 -21.90
N GLU A 386 -1.08 6.84 -22.80
CA GLU A 386 -1.19 8.30 -22.92
C GLU A 386 -1.66 8.93 -21.60
N ALA A 387 -2.74 8.39 -21.01
CA ALA A 387 -3.27 8.89 -19.75
C ALA A 387 -2.36 8.55 -18.58
N THR A 388 -1.86 7.31 -18.48
CA THR A 388 -0.98 6.87 -17.39
C THR A 388 0.31 7.71 -17.34
N VAL A 389 0.97 7.93 -18.48
CA VAL A 389 2.20 8.73 -18.51
C VAL A 389 1.94 10.18 -18.13
N ARG A 390 0.84 10.78 -18.64
CA ARG A 390 0.48 12.16 -18.28
C ARG A 390 0.06 12.31 -16.83
N ASN A 391 -0.59 11.29 -16.27
CA ASN A 391 -1.04 11.27 -14.90
C ASN A 391 0.10 11.13 -13.89
N GLU A 392 1.22 10.50 -14.28
CA GLU A 392 2.34 10.28 -13.37
C GLU A 392 3.41 11.37 -13.51
N TRP A 393 3.67 11.84 -14.74
CA TRP A 393 4.81 12.72 -15.02
C TRP A 393 4.42 14.04 -15.68
N GLY A 394 3.12 14.31 -15.87
CA GLY A 394 2.63 15.57 -16.43
C GLY A 394 2.68 15.62 -17.95
N MET A 395 2.62 16.83 -18.51
CA MET A 395 2.57 17.00 -19.96
C MET A 395 3.93 16.70 -20.61
N GLU A 396 3.92 16.10 -21.80
CA GLU A 396 5.13 15.93 -22.62
C GLU A 396 5.84 17.28 -22.82
N ASP A 397 7.16 17.25 -22.83
CA ASP A 397 8.09 18.38 -22.91
C ASP A 397 8.12 19.32 -21.69
N LEU A 398 7.32 19.06 -20.64
CA LEU A 398 7.46 19.76 -19.35
C LEU A 398 8.49 19.06 -18.47
N TRP A 399 8.22 17.79 -18.13
CA TRP A 399 9.07 17.00 -17.24
C TRP A 399 9.63 15.76 -17.90
N TRP A 400 9.00 15.28 -18.96
CA TRP A 400 9.44 14.09 -19.68
C TRP A 400 9.35 14.30 -21.17
N ARG A 401 10.07 13.46 -21.91
CA ARG A 401 10.03 13.39 -23.37
C ARG A 401 10.28 11.95 -23.81
N LYS A 402 10.10 11.69 -25.09
CA LYS A 402 10.57 10.43 -25.70
C LYS A 402 12.09 10.28 -25.54
N GLY A 403 12.51 9.02 -25.41
CA GLY A 403 13.92 8.64 -25.35
C GLY A 403 14.66 9.00 -26.65
N LYS A 404 15.95 9.28 -26.52
CA LYS A 404 16.87 9.60 -27.63
C LYS A 404 17.90 8.49 -27.83
N PRO A 405 18.53 8.39 -29.02
CA PRO A 405 19.64 7.47 -29.24
C PRO A 405 20.74 7.64 -28.18
N GLY A 406 21.16 6.54 -27.57
CA GLY A 406 22.15 6.53 -26.48
C GLY A 406 21.55 6.58 -25.06
N GLU A 407 20.24 6.73 -24.93
CA GLU A 407 19.52 6.55 -23.67
C GLU A 407 19.00 5.12 -23.58
N PHE A 408 19.27 4.47 -22.45
CA PHE A 408 18.95 3.06 -22.23
C PHE A 408 18.03 2.90 -21.04
N ASP A 409 17.14 1.92 -21.15
CA ASP A 409 16.20 1.53 -20.11
C ASP A 409 16.86 0.56 -19.11
N GLU A 410 16.08 0.09 -18.14
CA GLU A 410 16.54 -0.81 -17.07
C GLU A 410 17.11 -2.14 -17.60
N HIS A 411 16.76 -2.52 -18.83
CA HIS A 411 17.19 -3.75 -19.50
C HIS A 411 18.31 -3.50 -20.53
N GLY A 412 18.85 -2.28 -20.60
CA GLY A 412 19.85 -1.89 -21.60
C GLY A 412 19.29 -1.75 -23.02
N ARG A 413 17.96 -1.72 -23.20
CA ARG A 413 17.31 -1.47 -24.49
C ARG A 413 17.18 0.04 -24.71
N PRO A 414 16.95 0.53 -25.95
CA PRO A 414 16.65 1.93 -26.17
C PRO A 414 15.46 2.40 -25.31
N ALA A 415 15.66 3.44 -24.50
CA ALA A 415 14.63 3.97 -23.63
C ALA A 415 13.45 4.52 -24.43
N LYS A 416 12.23 4.28 -23.94
CA LYS A 416 11.00 4.84 -24.53
C LYS A 416 10.79 6.28 -24.08
N TYR A 417 11.09 6.57 -22.82
CA TYR A 417 10.92 7.88 -22.20
C TYR A 417 12.17 8.31 -21.43
N TRP A 418 12.32 9.60 -21.23
CA TRP A 418 13.33 10.20 -20.36
C TRP A 418 12.65 11.22 -19.46
N LEU A 419 13.02 11.22 -18.18
CA LEU A 419 12.50 12.14 -17.17
C LEU A 419 13.57 13.18 -16.82
N ALA A 420 13.16 14.44 -16.73
CA ALA A 420 13.99 15.56 -16.33
C ALA A 420 14.37 15.42 -14.84
N PRO A 421 15.65 15.59 -14.47
CA PRO A 421 16.06 15.49 -13.07
C PRO A 421 15.37 16.46 -12.12
N GLU A 422 14.97 17.62 -12.64
CA GLU A 422 14.25 18.65 -11.92
C GLU A 422 12.87 18.16 -11.46
N PHE A 423 12.27 17.17 -12.13
CA PHE A 423 10.99 16.59 -11.74
C PHE A 423 11.03 16.04 -10.31
N ALA A 424 12.14 15.39 -9.92
CA ALA A 424 12.30 14.80 -8.59
C ALA A 424 12.31 15.83 -7.44
N GLN A 425 12.37 17.12 -7.77
CA GLN A 425 12.31 18.24 -6.82
C GLN A 425 11.13 19.19 -7.12
N SER A 426 10.28 18.85 -8.08
CA SER A 426 9.16 19.69 -8.50
C SER A 426 7.93 19.49 -7.63
N ASP A 427 7.14 20.54 -7.47
CA ASP A 427 5.79 20.46 -6.93
C ASP A 427 4.81 20.24 -8.08
N THR A 428 4.23 19.05 -8.14
CA THR A 428 3.35 18.59 -9.22
C THR A 428 1.88 18.55 -8.80
N GLN A 429 1.55 19.04 -7.60
CA GLN A 429 0.22 18.97 -6.98
C GLN A 429 -0.91 19.48 -7.90
N ASN A 430 -0.65 20.51 -8.70
CA ASN A 430 -1.62 21.12 -9.62
C ASN A 430 -1.45 20.68 -11.08
N GLU A 431 -0.57 19.71 -11.36
CA GLU A 431 -0.26 19.27 -12.72
C GLU A 431 -0.74 17.86 -13.03
N ILE A 432 -0.69 16.97 -12.05
CA ILE A 432 -0.96 15.54 -12.20
C ILE A 432 -1.94 15.05 -11.12
N TRP A 433 -2.54 13.86 -11.28
CA TRP A 433 -3.22 13.20 -10.15
C TRP A 433 -2.32 12.21 -9.40
N ALA A 434 -1.15 11.89 -9.95
CA ALA A 434 -0.26 10.84 -9.44
C ALA A 434 -1.03 9.52 -9.27
N GLN A 435 -1.20 9.05 -8.04
CA GLN A 435 -1.87 7.78 -7.75
C GLN A 435 -3.40 7.88 -7.53
N MET A 436 -4.01 9.06 -7.69
CA MET A 436 -5.47 9.17 -7.67
C MET A 436 -6.06 8.67 -8.99
N GLY A 437 -7.02 7.75 -8.92
CA GLY A 437 -7.69 7.19 -10.09
C GLY A 437 -7.20 5.82 -10.52
N LEU A 438 -7.64 5.39 -11.71
CA LEU A 438 -7.06 4.24 -12.40
C LEU A 438 -5.79 4.65 -13.15
N LEU A 439 -4.85 3.72 -13.23
CA LEU A 439 -3.67 3.79 -14.07
C LEU A 439 -3.23 2.36 -14.41
N TYR A 440 -2.54 2.20 -15.54
CA TYR A 440 -1.94 0.93 -15.93
C TYR A 440 -0.44 1.11 -16.16
N ARG A 441 0.32 1.02 -15.07
CA ARG A 441 1.78 1.06 -15.06
C ARG A 441 2.30 -0.35 -14.80
N ASP A 442 2.35 -1.15 -15.85
CA ASP A 442 3.00 -2.46 -15.81
C ASP A 442 4.53 -2.32 -15.79
N ARG A 443 5.24 -3.44 -15.55
CA ARG A 443 6.71 -3.44 -15.57
C ARG A 443 7.27 -2.95 -16.90
N ASN A 444 6.64 -3.29 -18.03
CA ASN A 444 7.14 -2.86 -19.33
C ASN A 444 7.15 -1.35 -19.46
N LEU A 445 6.07 -0.67 -19.08
CA LEU A 445 6.03 0.79 -19.08
C LEU A 445 7.02 1.36 -18.06
N ARG A 446 7.01 0.86 -16.82
CA ARG A 446 7.83 1.41 -15.74
C ARG A 446 9.32 1.32 -16.01
N GLU A 447 9.76 0.18 -16.54
CA GLU A 447 11.16 -0.13 -16.80
C GLU A 447 11.63 0.30 -18.19
N SER A 448 10.78 1.01 -18.95
CA SER A 448 11.13 1.58 -20.27
C SER A 448 11.74 2.99 -20.20
N TRP A 449 11.80 3.58 -19.01
CA TRP A 449 12.35 4.91 -18.78
C TRP A 449 13.87 4.88 -18.77
N ALA A 450 14.49 5.95 -19.26
CA ALA A 450 15.94 6.10 -19.26
C ALA A 450 16.48 6.12 -17.82
N VAL A 451 17.46 5.27 -17.54
CA VAL A 451 18.07 5.15 -16.21
C VAL A 451 19.30 6.05 -16.07
N SER A 452 19.52 6.57 -14.86
CA SER A 452 20.74 7.31 -14.54
C SER A 452 21.94 6.36 -14.48
N GLN A 453 23.09 6.80 -14.99
CA GLN A 453 24.35 6.06 -14.86
C GLN A 453 24.91 6.12 -13.43
N ASP A 454 24.41 7.04 -12.60
CA ASP A 454 24.73 7.13 -11.18
C ASP A 454 23.51 6.70 -10.35
N PRO A 455 23.46 5.47 -9.83
CA PRO A 455 22.35 4.97 -9.01
C PRO A 455 22.19 5.71 -7.66
N TYR A 456 23.21 6.44 -7.20
CA TYR A 456 23.14 7.22 -5.96
C TYR A 456 22.68 8.66 -6.18
N SER A 457 22.56 9.10 -7.44
CA SER A 457 21.94 10.38 -7.79
C SER A 457 20.45 10.41 -7.42
N ILE A 458 19.88 11.62 -7.32
CA ILE A 458 18.46 11.80 -6.95
C ILE A 458 17.54 11.01 -7.89
N VAL A 459 17.83 11.06 -9.18
CA VAL A 459 17.08 10.42 -10.27
C VAL A 459 17.44 8.95 -10.50
N GLY A 460 18.64 8.53 -10.04
CA GLY A 460 19.07 7.14 -10.10
C GLY A 460 18.51 6.29 -8.97
N TYR A 461 17.75 6.88 -8.04
CA TYR A 461 17.29 6.17 -6.85
C TYR A 461 16.39 4.96 -7.17
N GLU A 462 15.42 5.11 -8.09
CA GLU A 462 14.59 3.97 -8.52
C GLU A 462 15.43 2.87 -9.18
N HIS A 463 16.43 3.25 -9.98
CA HIS A 463 17.40 2.31 -10.57
C HIS A 463 18.20 1.57 -9.48
N ARG A 464 18.64 2.26 -8.42
CA ARG A 464 19.26 1.61 -7.26
C ARG A 464 18.33 0.61 -6.58
N LEU A 465 17.07 0.99 -6.34
CA LEU A 465 16.09 0.07 -5.72
C LEU A 465 15.84 -1.17 -6.59
N TYR A 466 15.79 -0.98 -7.91
CA TYR A 466 15.74 -2.08 -8.87
C TYR A 466 16.97 -2.99 -8.74
N GLN A 467 18.18 -2.44 -8.81
CA GLN A 467 19.43 -3.20 -8.73
C GLN A 467 19.57 -3.96 -7.40
N GLU A 468 19.25 -3.32 -6.28
CA GLU A 468 19.24 -3.98 -4.97
C GLU A 468 18.28 -5.17 -4.96
N THR A 469 17.11 -5.03 -5.58
CA THR A 469 16.11 -6.10 -5.66
C THR A 469 16.54 -7.22 -6.60
N GLN A 470 16.95 -6.89 -7.82
CA GLN A 470 17.41 -7.86 -8.82
C GLN A 470 18.60 -8.67 -8.30
N ASN A 471 19.58 -8.02 -7.70
CA ASN A 471 20.83 -8.67 -7.31
C ASN A 471 20.71 -9.49 -6.01
N LYS A 472 19.78 -9.13 -5.10
CA LYS A 472 19.75 -9.69 -3.74
C LYS A 472 18.45 -10.42 -3.38
N TYR A 473 17.33 -10.12 -4.03
CA TYR A 473 16.00 -10.58 -3.60
C TYR A 473 15.23 -11.40 -4.64
N GLU A 474 15.40 -11.12 -5.93
CA GLU A 474 14.68 -11.83 -6.99
C GLU A 474 14.91 -13.35 -6.92
N GLY A 475 13.84 -14.14 -6.94
CA GLY A 475 13.89 -15.60 -6.85
C GLY A 475 14.15 -16.14 -5.44
N LYS A 476 13.97 -15.32 -4.41
CA LYS A 476 14.06 -15.71 -2.98
C LYS A 476 12.72 -15.79 -2.28
N GLU A 477 11.65 -15.39 -2.93
CA GLU A 477 10.27 -15.63 -2.52
C GLU A 477 9.94 -17.14 -2.52
N PRO A 478 8.99 -17.59 -1.67
CA PRO A 478 8.48 -18.95 -1.76
C PRO A 478 7.86 -19.26 -3.13
N ALA A 479 7.91 -20.52 -3.55
CA ALA A 479 7.33 -20.97 -4.82
C ALA A 479 5.80 -20.75 -4.89
N GLU A 480 5.12 -20.81 -3.74
CA GLU A 480 3.70 -20.50 -3.60
C GLU A 480 3.52 -19.48 -2.47
N VAL A 481 2.79 -18.40 -2.75
CA VAL A 481 2.41 -17.38 -1.76
C VAL A 481 0.89 -17.30 -1.68
N TYR A 482 0.36 -17.01 -0.49
CA TYR A 482 -1.06 -16.78 -0.32
C TYR A 482 -1.43 -15.46 -1.03
N PRO A 483 -2.40 -15.44 -1.96
CA PRO A 483 -2.74 -14.22 -2.69
C PRO A 483 -3.32 -13.13 -1.77
N ASP A 484 -2.84 -11.89 -1.89
CA ASP A 484 -3.42 -10.75 -1.16
C ASP A 484 -4.85 -10.45 -1.62
N TYR A 485 -5.11 -10.64 -2.92
CA TYR A 485 -6.39 -10.38 -3.56
C TYR A 485 -7.12 -11.69 -3.85
N ILE A 486 -7.94 -12.14 -2.91
CA ILE A 486 -8.70 -13.39 -3.01
C ILE A 486 -10.16 -13.18 -2.62
N PHE A 487 -11.06 -13.75 -3.42
CA PHE A 487 -12.48 -13.74 -3.16
C PHE A 487 -12.89 -14.95 -2.32
N MET A 488 -13.81 -14.71 -1.40
CA MET A 488 -14.50 -15.72 -0.61
C MET A 488 -16.00 -15.61 -0.86
N GLU A 489 -16.75 -16.69 -0.63
CA GLU A 489 -18.20 -16.59 -0.53
C GLU A 489 -18.59 -15.66 0.62
N MET A 490 -19.68 -14.90 0.47
CA MET A 490 -20.04 -13.83 1.40
C MET A 490 -20.09 -14.27 2.88
N ALA A 491 -20.66 -15.46 3.13
CA ALA A 491 -20.77 -15.99 4.50
C ALA A 491 -19.39 -16.36 5.08
N GLU A 492 -18.51 -16.92 4.25
CA GLU A 492 -17.14 -17.27 4.61
C GLU A 492 -16.29 -16.02 4.85
N ALA A 493 -16.41 -15.02 3.97
CA ALA A 493 -15.72 -13.74 4.08
C ALA A 493 -16.05 -13.01 5.39
N GLN A 494 -17.33 -12.95 5.77
CA GLN A 494 -17.79 -12.38 7.03
C GLN A 494 -17.31 -13.15 8.26
N GLU A 495 -17.18 -14.47 8.17
CA GLU A 495 -16.63 -15.30 9.24
C GLU A 495 -15.12 -15.07 9.37
N ALA A 496 -14.38 -15.12 8.26
CA ALA A 496 -12.93 -14.90 8.23
C ALA A 496 -12.56 -13.51 8.76
N ALA A 497 -13.30 -12.45 8.38
CA ALA A 497 -13.07 -11.10 8.88
C ALA A 497 -13.24 -10.99 10.41
N ARG A 498 -14.22 -11.70 10.99
CA ARG A 498 -14.45 -11.72 12.44
C ARG A 498 -13.36 -12.49 13.20
N LEU A 499 -12.78 -13.52 12.59
CA LEU A 499 -11.70 -14.33 13.18
C LEU A 499 -10.33 -13.65 13.06
N ARG A 500 -10.08 -12.96 11.94
CA ARG A 500 -8.80 -12.32 11.61
C ARG A 500 -8.29 -11.38 12.71
N ILE A 501 -9.11 -10.43 13.16
CA ILE A 501 -8.66 -9.38 14.09
C ILE A 501 -8.17 -9.98 15.42
N PRO A 502 -8.97 -10.78 16.16
CA PRO A 502 -8.51 -11.39 17.40
C PRO A 502 -7.28 -12.29 17.23
N ILE A 503 -7.19 -13.05 16.13
CA ILE A 503 -6.04 -13.92 15.84
C ILE A 503 -4.77 -13.08 15.63
N ASN A 504 -4.82 -12.08 14.75
CA ASN A 504 -3.65 -11.24 14.46
C ASN A 504 -3.21 -10.43 15.68
N ASP A 505 -4.15 -9.86 16.44
CA ASP A 505 -3.85 -9.14 17.68
C ASP A 505 -3.19 -10.06 18.71
N TYR A 506 -3.69 -11.30 18.84
CA TYR A 506 -3.12 -12.29 19.74
C TYR A 506 -1.69 -12.68 19.31
N ILE A 507 -1.45 -12.92 18.02
CA ILE A 507 -0.10 -13.21 17.50
C ILE A 507 0.85 -12.04 17.80
N ARG A 508 0.47 -10.81 17.42
CA ARG A 508 1.32 -9.63 17.59
C ARG A 508 1.65 -9.36 19.06
N PHE A 509 0.64 -9.43 19.92
CA PHE A 509 0.81 -9.21 21.36
C PHE A 509 1.77 -10.22 21.99
N ASN A 510 1.60 -11.52 21.69
CA ASN A 510 2.46 -12.57 22.23
C ASN A 510 3.87 -12.52 21.63
N MET A 511 4.01 -12.24 20.33
CA MET A 511 5.30 -12.07 19.67
C MET A 511 6.16 -11.02 20.38
N VAL A 512 5.59 -9.84 20.70
CA VAL A 512 6.29 -8.79 21.46
C VAL A 512 6.67 -9.29 22.86
N GLN A 513 5.78 -10.03 23.55
CA GLN A 513 6.08 -10.58 24.87
C GLN A 513 7.23 -11.60 24.85
N PHE A 514 7.29 -12.48 23.85
CA PHE A 514 8.39 -13.42 23.67
C PHE A 514 9.71 -12.68 23.38
N ILE A 515 9.69 -11.71 22.45
CA ILE A 515 10.90 -10.97 22.08
C ILE A 515 11.45 -10.16 23.26
N THR A 516 10.56 -9.49 24.01
CA THR A 516 10.96 -8.68 25.17
C THR A 516 11.28 -9.50 26.43
N GLY A 517 11.07 -10.83 26.39
CA GLY A 517 11.35 -11.73 27.51
C GLY A 517 10.30 -11.70 28.62
N VAL A 518 9.14 -11.09 28.39
CA VAL A 518 7.96 -11.20 29.29
C VAL A 518 7.44 -12.63 29.29
N LYS A 519 7.50 -13.30 28.14
CA LYS A 519 7.24 -14.73 27.96
C LYS A 519 8.52 -15.46 27.57
N ASN A 520 8.62 -16.71 27.96
CA ASN A 520 9.69 -17.63 27.56
C ASN A 520 9.19 -18.58 26.47
N ALA A 521 9.88 -18.61 25.33
CA ALA A 521 9.48 -19.40 24.18
C ALA A 521 9.53 -20.92 24.40
N ASP A 522 10.26 -21.43 25.40
CA ASP A 522 10.25 -22.86 25.72
C ASP A 522 9.12 -23.23 26.69
N ALA A 523 8.79 -22.34 27.62
CA ALA A 523 7.82 -22.60 28.69
C ALA A 523 6.38 -22.20 28.33
N ASP A 524 6.20 -21.09 27.61
CA ASP A 524 4.88 -20.49 27.36
C ASP A 524 4.34 -20.77 25.94
N TRP A 525 5.06 -21.57 25.14
CA TRP A 525 4.71 -21.83 23.74
C TRP A 525 3.43 -22.64 23.58
N ASP A 526 3.28 -23.72 24.35
CA ASP A 526 2.10 -24.59 24.24
C ASP A 526 0.83 -23.82 24.63
N ASP A 527 0.88 -23.01 25.69
CA ASP A 527 -0.21 -22.12 26.12
C ASP A 527 -0.55 -21.06 25.06
N TYR A 528 0.46 -20.56 24.35
CA TYR A 528 0.27 -19.62 23.24
C TYR A 528 -0.43 -20.28 22.05
N VAL A 529 -0.02 -21.49 21.65
CA VAL A 529 -0.67 -22.23 20.55
C VAL A 529 -2.11 -22.59 20.93
N GLU A 530 -2.35 -23.09 22.15
CA GLU A 530 -3.71 -23.39 22.64
C GLU A 530 -4.60 -22.14 22.67
N GLY A 531 -4.01 -20.95 22.91
CA GLY A 531 -4.71 -19.68 22.82
C GLY A 531 -5.27 -19.38 21.42
N LEU A 532 -4.52 -19.70 20.37
CA LEU A 532 -4.96 -19.56 18.98
C LEU A 532 -6.03 -20.58 18.60
N GLU A 533 -5.94 -21.82 19.09
CA GLU A 533 -6.99 -22.83 18.94
C GLU A 533 -8.32 -22.36 19.56
N LYS A 534 -8.26 -21.75 20.76
CA LYS A 534 -9.43 -21.14 21.43
C LYS A 534 -10.04 -20.00 20.61
N LEU A 535 -9.23 -19.28 19.84
CA LEU A 535 -9.65 -18.26 18.88
C LEU A 535 -10.14 -18.82 17.54
N LYS A 536 -10.32 -20.15 17.43
CA LYS A 536 -10.83 -20.85 16.24
C LYS A 536 -9.89 -20.76 15.03
N LEU A 537 -8.58 -20.87 15.27
CA LEU A 537 -7.58 -20.91 14.19
C LEU A 537 -7.89 -21.98 13.14
N ASP A 538 -8.29 -23.19 13.53
CA ASP A 538 -8.62 -24.26 12.58
C ASP A 538 -9.71 -23.84 11.58
N ARG A 539 -10.77 -23.19 12.09
CA ARG A 539 -11.85 -22.68 11.25
C ARG A 539 -11.37 -21.54 10.35
N TYR A 540 -10.49 -20.68 10.87
CA TYR A 540 -9.89 -19.61 10.09
C TYR A 540 -9.07 -20.16 8.91
N LEU A 541 -8.23 -21.18 9.16
CA LEU A 541 -7.45 -21.85 8.11
C LEU A 541 -8.33 -22.59 7.11
N GLU A 542 -9.40 -23.25 7.55
CA GLU A 542 -10.37 -23.92 6.66
C GLU A 542 -11.00 -22.93 5.66
N LEU A 543 -11.45 -21.76 6.13
CA LEU A 543 -12.03 -20.72 5.28
C LEU A 543 -11.03 -20.23 4.22
N HIS A 544 -9.77 -20.01 4.64
CA HIS A 544 -8.71 -19.57 3.74
C HIS A 544 -8.26 -20.68 2.78
N GLN A 545 -8.29 -21.95 3.19
CA GLN A 545 -8.04 -23.08 2.31
C GLN A 545 -9.11 -23.20 1.23
N ASN A 546 -10.40 -23.10 1.58
CA ASN A 546 -11.50 -23.14 0.60
C ASN A 546 -11.37 -22.04 -0.45
N ALA A 547 -11.01 -20.83 0.00
CA ALA A 547 -10.77 -19.69 -0.89
C ALA A 547 -9.59 -19.95 -1.83
N TYR A 548 -8.49 -20.46 -1.29
CA TYR A 548 -7.27 -20.78 -2.04
C TYR A 548 -7.50 -21.89 -3.07
N ASP A 549 -8.20 -22.96 -2.70
CA ASP A 549 -8.57 -24.04 -3.62
C ASP A 549 -9.43 -23.53 -4.77
N SER A 550 -10.39 -22.65 -4.47
CA SER A 550 -11.26 -22.02 -5.47
C SER A 550 -10.47 -21.09 -6.41
N TYR A 551 -9.50 -20.37 -5.85
CA TYR A 551 -8.59 -19.51 -6.62
C TYR A 551 -7.74 -20.31 -7.61
N ARG A 552 -7.22 -21.47 -7.19
CA ARG A 552 -6.37 -22.34 -8.01
C ARG A 552 -7.11 -23.10 -9.13
N GLN A 553 -8.42 -23.27 -9.00
CA GLN A 553 -9.23 -24.01 -9.97
C GLN A 553 -9.73 -23.15 -11.14
N LYS A 554 -9.81 -21.83 -10.93
CA LYS A 554 -10.12 -20.87 -11.98
C LYS A 554 -8.92 -20.73 -12.92
#